data_AF-A0A7C5ATD6-F1
#
_entry.id   AF-A0A7C5ATD6-F1
#
_cell.length_a   1.000
_cell.length_b   1.000
_cell.length_c   1.000
_cell.angle_alpha   90.00
_cell.angle_beta   90.00
_cell.angle_gamma   90.00
#
_symmetry.space_group_name_H-M   'P 1'
#
loop_
_entity.id
_entity.type
_entity.pdbx_description
1 polymer ?
#
loop_
_entity_poly.entity_id
_entity_poly.type
_entity_poly.pdbx_seq_one_letter_code
_entity_poly.pdbx_strand_id
1 'polypeptide(L)' 'MAFPVHRMRRLRASEPLRSLVRETRLAPGQLILPLFVCPG' A
#
# COMPACT_ATOMS: atom_id res chain seq x y z
N MET A 1 -12.51 2.28 22.55
CA MET A 1 -13.28 1.00 22.59
C MET A 1 -12.32 -0.14 22.89
N ALA A 2 -12.72 -1.08 23.75
CA ALA A 2 -11.89 -2.22 24.15
C ALA A 2 -12.20 -3.49 23.33
N PHE A 3 -11.31 -4.47 23.39
CA PHE A 3 -11.61 -5.84 22.98
C PHE A 3 -12.71 -6.42 23.88
N PRO A 4 -13.67 -7.22 23.39
CA PRO A 4 -13.77 -7.83 22.05
C PRO A 4 -14.62 -7.04 21.04
N VAL A 5 -15.08 -5.84 21.42
CA VAL A 5 -15.89 -4.97 20.55
C VAL A 5 -15.07 -4.50 19.35
N HIS A 6 -13.87 -3.99 19.63
CA HIS A 6 -12.94 -3.57 18.58
C HIS A 6 -11.90 -4.66 18.31
N ARG A 7 -11.91 -5.22 17.09
CA ARG A 7 -10.98 -6.28 16.66
C ARG A 7 -10.24 -5.88 15.40
N MET A 8 -9.07 -5.27 15.58
CA MET A 8 -8.19 -4.80 14.50
C MET A 8 -7.87 -5.86 13.44
N ARG A 9 -7.90 -7.15 13.82
CA ARG A 9 -7.61 -8.26 12.91
C ARG A 9 -8.70 -8.49 11.85
N ARG A 10 -9.93 -7.99 12.02
CA ARG A 10 -11.05 -8.21 11.07
C ARG A 10 -10.74 -7.66 9.68
N LEU A 11 -10.14 -6.47 9.60
CA LEU A 11 -9.75 -5.86 8.33
C LEU A 11 -8.50 -6.50 7.69
N ARG A 12 -7.82 -7.41 8.40
CA ARG A 12 -6.61 -8.10 7.94
C ARG A 12 -6.84 -9.56 7.53
N ALA A 13 -8.10 -10.03 7.58
CA ALA A 13 -8.46 -11.44 7.47
C ALA A 13 -8.21 -12.05 6.08
N SER A 14 -8.29 -11.27 5.00
CA SER A 14 -8.07 -11.75 3.63
C SER A 14 -7.32 -10.72 2.80
N GLU A 15 -6.76 -11.17 1.68
CA GLU A 15 -6.10 -10.28 0.71
C GLU A 15 -7.06 -9.21 0.14
N PRO A 16 -8.30 -9.55 -0.29
CA PRO A 16 -9.22 -8.54 -0.81
C PRO A 16 -9.60 -7.49 0.24
N LEU A 17 -9.79 -7.90 1.50
CA LEU A 17 -10.10 -6.95 2.59
C LEU A 17 -8.94 -6.00 2.86
N ARG A 18 -7.69 -6.50 2.86
CA ARG A 18 -6.51 -5.65 3.01
C ARG A 18 -6.34 -4.69 1.83
N SER A 19 -6.66 -5.13 0.62
CA SER A 19 -6.62 -4.28 -0.58
C SER A 19 -7.64 -3.14 -0.50
N LEU A 20 -8.87 -3.44 -0.04
CA LEU A 20 -9.95 -2.45 0.10
C LEU A 20 -9.59 -1.32 1.09
N VAL A 21 -9.03 -1.65 2.26
CA VAL A 21 -8.73 -0.67 3.33
C VAL A 21 -7.33 -0.06 3.23
N ARG A 22 -6.58 -0.34 2.16
CA ARG A 22 -5.20 0.14 2.00
C ARG A 22 -5.16 1.65 1.84
N GLU A 23 -4.46 2.32 2.77
CA GLU A 23 -4.27 3.78 2.75
C GLU A 23 -3.21 4.20 1.73
N THR A 24 -2.06 3.51 1.70
CA THR A 24 -0.94 3.86 0.81
C THR A 24 -0.98 3.06 -0.50
N ARG A 25 -1.09 3.75 -1.63
CA ARG A 25 -0.95 3.16 -2.98
C ARG A 25 0.34 3.66 -3.63
N LEU A 26 0.98 2.78 -4.40
CA LEU A 26 2.16 3.11 -5.21
C LEU A 26 1.87 2.74 -6.66
N ALA A 27 2.23 3.62 -7.59
CA ALA A 27 2.09 3.46 -9.03
C ALA A 27 3.41 3.88 -9.73
N PRO A 28 3.72 3.33 -10.92
CA PRO A 28 4.93 3.70 -11.66
C PRO A 28 5.10 5.21 -11.89
N GLY A 29 4.00 5.96 -12.07
CA GLY A 29 4.04 7.41 -12.24
C GLY A 29 4.48 8.21 -11.00
N GLN A 30 4.63 7.57 -9.85
CA GLN A 30 5.20 8.17 -8.63
C GLN A 30 6.70 7.94 -8.50
N LEU A 31 7.31 7.22 -9.46
CA LEU A 31 8.73 6.92 -9.48
C LEU A 31 9.47 7.94 -10.34
N ILE A 32 10.68 8.27 -9.92
CA ILE A 32 11.65 8.98 -10.75
C ILE A 32 12.50 7.92 -11.45
N LEU A 33 12.69 8.06 -12.76
CA LEU A 33 13.63 7.26 -13.55
C LEU A 33 14.83 8.14 -13.93
N PRO A 34 15.91 8.15 -13.12
CA PRO A 34 17.13 8.84 -13.49
C PRO A 34 17.77 8.14 -14.70
N LEU A 35 17.98 8.89 -15.77
CA LEU A 35 18.70 8.43 -16.94
C LEU A 35 20.04 9.15 -17.00
N PHE A 36 21.10 8.37 -17.15
CA PHE A 36 22.45 8.87 -17.34
C PHE A 36 22.86 8.56 -18.77
N VAL A 37 23.26 9.60 -19.50
CA VAL A 37 23.66 9.49 -20.91
C VAL A 37 25.12 9.92 -21.02
N CYS A 38 25.93 9.13 -21.72
CA CYS A 38 27.28 9.50 -22.08
C CYS A 38 27.27 10.27 -23.41
N PRO A 39 28.10 11.32 -23.57
CA PRO A 39 28.28 11.94 -24.88
C PRO A 39 28.90 10.93 -25.86
N GLY A 40 28.34 10.86 -27.08
CA GLY A 40 28.76 9.95 -28.14
C GLY A 40 27.75 9.87 -29.28
#